data_AF-H8ZD61-F1
#
_entry.id   AF-H8ZD61-F1
#
_cell.length_a   1.000
_cell.length_b   1.000
_cell.length_c   1.000
_cell.angle_alpha   90.00
_cell.angle_beta   90.00
_cell.angle_gamma   90.00
#
_symmetry.space_group_name_H-M   'P 1'
#
loop_
_entity.id
_entity.type
_entity.pdbx_description
1 polymer ?
#
loop_
_entity_poly.entity_id
_entity_poly.type
_entity_poly.pdbx_seq_one_letter_code
_entity_poly.pdbx_strand_id
1 'polypeptide(L)' 'MNGYETLLHFLNKEITILVKCNGEMERVSGKLQGFDEHMNVLLCSKTSTVLYLTKHIIEYILPRENHS' A
#
# COMPACT_ATOMS: atom_id res chain seq x y z
N MET A 1 11.70 -13.64 -1.24
CA MET A 1 11.05 -12.69 -2.15
C MET A 1 11.60 -11.31 -1.90
N ASN A 2 11.93 -10.56 -2.96
CA ASN A 2 12.26 -9.15 -2.83
C ASN A 2 10.97 -8.29 -2.66
N GLY A 3 11.10 -7.01 -2.32
CA GLY A 3 9.93 -6.15 -2.07
C GLY A 3 8.94 -6.05 -3.23
N TYR A 4 9.42 -6.13 -4.47
CA TYR A 4 8.60 -6.11 -5.67
C TYR A 4 7.77 -7.40 -5.83
N GLU A 5 8.39 -8.56 -5.65
CA GLU A 5 7.71 -9.87 -5.68
C GLU A 5 6.64 -9.97 -4.58
N THR A 6 6.93 -9.43 -3.39
CA THR A 6 5.96 -9.36 -2.31
C THR A 6 4.76 -8.52 -2.74
N LEU A 7 4.95 -7.31 -3.28
CA LEU A 7 3.82 -6.48 -3.73
C LEU A 7 3.02 -7.11 -4.88
N LEU A 8 3.69 -7.79 -5.82
CA LEU A 8 3.01 -8.58 -6.86
C LEU A 8 2.08 -9.63 -6.24
N HIS A 9 2.55 -10.36 -5.24
CA HIS A 9 1.75 -11.38 -4.53
C HIS A 9 0.52 -10.78 -3.82
N PHE A 10 0.58 -9.51 -3.44
CA PHE A 10 -0.48 -8.78 -2.75
C PHE A 10 -1.38 -7.95 -3.67
N LEU A 11 -1.20 -8.00 -4.99
CA LEU A 11 -2.16 -7.40 -5.93
C LEU A 11 -3.57 -7.93 -5.64
N ASN A 12 -4.53 -7.02 -5.60
CA ASN A 12 -5.92 -7.28 -5.25
C ASN A 12 -6.14 -7.86 -3.84
N LYS A 13 -5.19 -7.75 -2.92
CA LYS A 13 -5.35 -8.09 -1.50
C LYS A 13 -5.34 -6.84 -0.63
N GLU A 14 -5.88 -6.95 0.58
CA GLU A 14 -5.85 -5.86 1.55
C GLU A 14 -4.43 -5.71 2.11
N ILE A 15 -3.92 -4.48 2.11
CA ILE A 15 -2.63 -4.11 2.71
C ILE A 15 -2.84 -2.89 3.61
N THR A 16 -1.91 -2.68 4.55
CA THR A 16 -1.82 -1.46 5.34
C THR A 16 -0.50 -0.76 5.00
N ILE A 17 -0.55 0.53 4.72
CA ILE A 17 0.61 1.37 4.42
C ILE A 17 0.74 2.41 5.52
N LEU A 18 1.95 2.57 6.07
CA LEU A 18 2.24 3.71 6.93
C LEU A 18 2.80 4.83 6.06
N VAL A 19 2.14 5.99 6.11
CA VAL A 19 2.54 7.20 5.39
C VAL A 19 2.92 8.31 6.36
N LYS A 20 3.83 9.19 5.93
CA LYS A 20 4.22 10.40 6.65
C LYS A 20 3.65 11.63 5.94
N CYS A 21 2.72 12.30 6.59
CA CYS A 21 2.06 13.51 6.08
C CYS A 21 2.32 14.65 7.07
N ASN A 22 2.96 15.73 6.62
CA ASN A 22 3.22 16.93 7.44
C ASN A 22 3.96 16.66 8.77
N GLY A 23 4.82 15.64 8.81
CA GLY A 23 5.54 15.24 10.02
C GLY A 23 4.77 14.27 10.93
N GLU A 24 3.49 14.01 10.64
CA GLU A 24 2.67 13.03 11.33
C GLU A 24 2.62 11.70 10.59
N MET A 25 2.45 10.61 11.35
CA MET A 25 2.38 9.25 10.81
C MET A 25 0.93 8.77 10.75
N GLU A 26 0.48 8.35 9.58
CA GLU A 26 -0.89 7.86 9.34
C GLU A 26 -0.88 6.44 8.75
N ARG A 27 -1.84 5.61 9.16
CA ARG A 27 -2.05 4.28 8.59
C ARG A 27 -3.19 4.31 7.57
N VAL A 28 -2.87 3.99 6.33
CA VAL A 28 -3.85 3.86 5.25
C VAL A 28 -4.04 2.38 4.94
N SER A 29 -5.28 1.88 4.98
CA SER A 29 -5.59 0.48 4.63
C SER A 29 -6.53 0.40 3.44
N GLY A 30 -6.34 -0.59 2.59
CA GLY A 30 -7.13 -0.77 1.39
C GLY A 30 -6.58 -1.88 0.51
N LYS A 31 -7.28 -2.14 -0.60
CA LYS A 31 -6.92 -3.16 -1.56
C LYS A 31 -5.83 -2.62 -2.50
N LEU A 32 -4.69 -3.31 -2.59
CA LEU A 32 -3.64 -2.96 -3.54
C LEU A 32 -4.16 -3.16 -4.96
N GLN A 33 -4.18 -2.12 -5.79
CA GLN A 33 -4.65 -2.18 -7.17
C GLN A 33 -3.51 -2.14 -8.19
N GLY A 34 -2.38 -1.54 -7.81
CA GLY A 34 -1.21 -1.47 -8.68
C GLY A 34 -0.06 -0.76 -7.97
N PHE A 35 1.11 -0.90 -8.54
CA PHE A 35 2.30 -0.17 -8.14
C PHE A 35 3.26 -0.10 -9.34
N ASP A 36 4.19 0.86 -9.30
CA ASP A 36 5.18 1.04 -10.35
C ASP A 36 6.60 0.71 -9.88
N GLU A 37 7.56 0.80 -10.79
CA GLU A 37 9.00 0.61 -10.54
C GLU A 37 9.60 1.61 -9.54
N HIS A 38 8.89 2.70 -9.25
CA HIS A 38 9.28 3.70 -8.26
C HIS A 38 8.63 3.46 -6.89
N MET A 39 7.86 2.38 -6.71
CA MET A 39 7.11 2.08 -5.49
C MET A 39 6.02 3.11 -5.18
N ASN A 40 5.48 3.78 -6.19
CA ASN A 40 4.19 4.46 -6.04
C ASN A 40 3.08 3.41 -6.04
N VAL A 41 2.06 3.61 -5.22
CA VAL A 41 1.03 2.60 -4.94
C VAL A 41 -0.36 3.15 -5.21
N LEU A 42 -1.17 2.37 -5.92
CA LEU A 42 -2.62 2.57 -6.04
C LEU A 42 -3.34 1.69 -5.03
N LEU A 43 -4.11 2.33 -4.16
CA LEU A 43 -4.88 1.67 -3.10
C LEU A 43 -6.37 2.00 -3.26
N CYS A 44 -7.23 0.99 -3.34
CA CYS A 44 -8.67 1.20 -3.28
C CYS A 44 -9.14 1.07 -1.83
N SER A 45 -9.66 2.16 -1.26
CA SER A 45 -10.20 2.17 0.10
C SER A 45 -11.51 1.39 0.19
N LYS A 46 -11.99 1.14 1.42
CA LYS A 46 -13.30 0.52 1.66
C LYS A 46 -14.47 1.37 1.13
N THR A 47 -14.28 2.67 0.96
CA THR A 47 -15.28 3.60 0.41
C THR A 47 -15.22 3.69 -1.12
N SER A 48 -14.50 2.78 -1.79
CA SER A 48 -14.25 2.79 -3.24
C SER A 48 -13.49 4.04 -3.73
N THR A 49 -12.82 4.76 -2.84
CA THR A 49 -11.92 5.85 -3.21
C THR A 49 -10.58 5.28 -3.61
N VAL A 50 -10.07 5.65 -4.78
CA VAL A 50 -8.72 5.29 -5.22
C VAL A 50 -7.73 6.33 -4.70
N LEU A 51 -6.78 5.88 -3.91
CA LEU A 51 -5.68 6.67 -3.38
C LEU A 51 -4.42 6.36 -4.17
N TYR A 52 -3.70 7.40 -4.56
CA TYR A 52 -2.38 7.30 -5.16
C TYR A 52 -1.34 7.79 -4.15
N LEU A 53 -0.53 6.86 -3.63
CA LEU A 53 0.47 7.14 -2.61
C LEU A 53 1.85 7.08 -3.25
N THR A 54 2.64 8.14 -3.08
CA THR A 54 3.99 8.20 -3.67
C THR A 54 5.03 7.66 -2.71
N LYS A 55 6.15 7.16 -3.25
CA LYS A 55 7.27 6.67 -2.43
C LYS A 55 7.80 7.68 -1.41
N HIS A 56 7.59 8.98 -1.64
CA HIS A 56 8.10 10.05 -0.78
C HIS A 56 7.33 10.18 0.54
N ILE A 57 6.09 9.70 0.56
CA ILE A 57 5.27 9.70 1.77
C ILE A 57 5.17 8.30 2.38
N ILE A 58 5.53 7.24 1.65
CA ILE A 58 5.47 5.87 2.15
C ILE A 58 6.70 5.57 2.99
N GLU A 59 6.51 5.25 4.27
CA GLU A 59 7.59 4.79 5.15
C GLU A 59 7.72 3.26 5.10
N TYR A 60 6.60 2.54 5.15
CA TYR A 60 6.59 1.09 4.97
C TYR A 60 5.24 0.55 4.51
N ILE A 61 5.27 -0.64 3.92
CA ILE A 61 4.08 -1.40 3.50
C ILE A 61 4.01 -2.68 4.34
N LEU A 62 2.87 -2.87 5.01
CA LEU A 62 2.53 -4.09 5.76
C LEU A 62 1.48 -4.88 4.96
N PRO A 63 1.89 -5.94 4.24
CA PRO A 63 0.95 -6.88 3.68
C PRO A 63 0.16 -7.55 4.81
N ARG A 64 -1.15 -7.74 4.63
CA ARG A 64 -1.96 -8.56 5.54
C ARG A 64 -2.18 -9.93 4.92
N GLU A 65 -1.50 -10.95 5.41
CA GLU A 65 -1.91 -12.32 5.13
C GLU A 65 -3.25 -12.56 5.82
N ASN A 66 -4.29 -12.84 5.05
CA ASN A 66 -5.45 -13.51 5.61
C ASN A 66 -5.01 -14.93 5.97
N HIS A 67 -4.63 -15.13 7.23
CA HIS A 67 -4.62 -16.47 7.80
C HIS A 67 -6.09 -16.87 8.01
N SER A 68 -6.71 -17.36 6.94
CA SER A 68 -7.98 -18.09 6.99
C SER A 68 -7.70 -19.57 7.08
#